data_AF-A0A496U8Z7-F1
#
_entry.id   AF-A0A496U8Z7-F1
#
_cell.length_a   1.000
_cell.length_b   1.000
_cell.length_c   1.000
_cell.angle_alpha   90.00
_cell.angle_beta   90.00
_cell.angle_gamma   90.00
#
_symmetry.space_group_name_H-M   'P 1'
#
loop_
_entity.id
_entity.type
_entity.pdbx_description
1 polymer ?
#
loop_
_entity_poly.entity_id
_entity_poly.type
_entity_poly.pdbx_seq_one_letter_code
_entity_poly.pdbx_strand_id
1 'polypeptide(L)'
;MRKILFLLFVIAAAASAKAIVATLDAPDTNISGLAWGDGSLWAMDAVTDSVYKLNPETGAVISSFYFTHPVTTVPTGLAYSETHNMVLCGGWYNTNGYVYKYTPEGSYIGFVDMCGG
;
A
#
# COMPACT_ATOMS: atom_id res chain seq x y z
N MET A 1 -11.11 27.35 -46.25
CA MET A 1 -11.64 27.27 -44.86
C MET A 1 -11.74 25.84 -44.31
N ARG A 2 -11.92 24.78 -45.13
CA ARG A 2 -12.01 23.37 -44.68
C ARG A 2 -10.68 22.62 -44.43
N LYS A 3 -9.52 23.26 -44.65
CA LYS A 3 -8.19 22.69 -44.36
C LYS A 3 -7.56 23.21 -43.06
N ILE A 4 -8.02 24.36 -42.55
CA ILE A 4 -7.54 24.95 -41.29
C ILE A 4 -8.15 24.25 -40.07
N LEU A 5 -9.35 23.68 -40.21
CA LEU A 5 -10.01 22.91 -39.15
C LEU A 5 -9.37 21.53 -38.89
N PHE A 6 -8.63 20.98 -39.86
CA PHE A 6 -7.92 19.71 -39.69
C PHE A 6 -6.60 19.83 -38.90
N LEU A 7 -6.03 21.05 -38.82
CA LEU A 7 -4.79 21.27 -38.06
C LEU A 7 -5.04 21.51 -36.56
N LEU A 8 -6.28 21.83 -36.15
CA LEU A 8 -6.63 22.07 -34.75
C LEU A 8 -7.01 20.80 -33.97
N PHE A 9 -7.09 19.64 -34.63
CA PHE A 9 -7.43 18.36 -33.97
C PHE A 9 -6.24 17.40 -33.83
N VAL A 10 -5.04 17.78 -34.26
CA VAL A 10 -3.84 16.93 -34.14
C VAL A 10 -3.03 17.27 -32.88
N ILE A 11 -3.41 18.31 -32.12
CA ILE A 11 -2.70 18.71 -30.88
C ILE A 11 -3.27 18.03 -29.62
N ALA A 12 -4.45 17.38 -29.68
CA ALA A 12 -5.17 16.92 -28.50
C ALA A 12 -5.13 15.40 -28.23
N ALA A 13 -4.09 14.70 -28.70
CA ALA A 13 -3.88 13.29 -28.33
C ALA A 13 -2.40 12.91 -28.30
N ALA A 14 -1.55 13.76 -27.74
CA ALA A 14 -0.36 13.24 -27.09
C ALA A 14 -0.87 12.53 -25.83
N ALA A 15 -1.10 11.22 -25.92
CA ALA A 15 -1.29 10.38 -24.75
C ALA A 15 -0.13 10.71 -23.80
N SER A 16 -0.43 11.38 -22.67
CA SER A 16 0.58 11.66 -21.66
C SER A 16 1.11 10.31 -21.22
N ALA A 17 2.32 9.97 -21.67
CA ALA A 17 2.97 8.75 -21.25
C ALA A 17 3.03 8.81 -19.72
N LYS A 18 2.59 7.73 -19.06
CA LYS A 18 2.63 7.64 -17.60
C LYS A 18 4.10 7.72 -17.17
N ALA A 19 4.53 8.91 -16.74
CA ALA A 19 5.89 9.15 -16.29
C ALA A 19 6.03 8.78 -14.82
N ILE A 20 7.22 8.33 -14.41
CA ILE A 20 7.59 8.24 -13.00
C ILE A 20 7.67 9.66 -12.46
N VAL A 21 6.79 10.01 -11.51
CA VAL A 21 6.74 11.35 -10.92
C VAL A 21 7.59 11.48 -9.66
N ALA A 22 7.84 10.36 -8.98
CA ALA A 22 8.68 10.27 -7.80
C ALA A 22 9.22 8.85 -7.65
N THR A 23 10.36 8.72 -6.98
CA THR A 23 10.91 7.45 -6.50
C THR A 23 11.32 7.68 -5.07
N LEU A 24 10.84 6.81 -4.18
CA LEU A 24 11.11 6.87 -2.75
C LEU A 24 11.90 5.62 -2.38
N ASP A 25 12.88 5.78 -1.50
CA ASP A 25 13.59 4.64 -0.96
C ASP A 25 12.62 3.79 -0.12
N ALA A 26 12.71 2.48 -0.30
CA ALA A 26 11.97 1.56 0.55
C ALA A 26 12.44 1.74 2.00
N PRO A 27 11.53 1.76 2.99
CA PRO A 27 11.92 1.91 4.39
C PRO A 27 12.70 0.69 4.91
N ASP A 28 12.65 -0.45 4.19
CA ASP A 28 13.29 -1.71 4.56
C ASP A 28 13.48 -2.64 3.35
N THR A 29 13.94 -3.87 3.59
CA THR A 29 14.54 -4.77 2.60
C THR A 29 13.58 -5.46 1.62
N ASN A 30 12.35 -5.77 2.02
CA ASN A 30 11.40 -6.57 1.25
C ASN A 30 9.96 -6.09 1.48
N ILE A 31 9.64 -4.92 0.92
CA ILE A 31 8.29 -4.37 0.96
C ILE A 31 7.34 -5.23 0.12
N SER A 32 6.46 -5.97 0.79
CA SER A 32 5.51 -6.88 0.17
C SER A 32 4.15 -6.24 -0.11
N GLY A 33 3.81 -5.17 0.64
CA GLY A 33 2.51 -4.52 0.58
C GLY A 33 2.61 -3.01 0.69
N LEU A 34 1.77 -2.30 -0.09
CA LEU A 34 1.63 -0.85 -0.05
C LEU A 34 0.16 -0.48 0.07
N ALA A 35 -0.14 0.58 0.83
CA ALA A 35 -1.48 1.16 0.92
C ALA A 35 -1.42 2.68 0.96
N TRP A 36 -2.52 3.32 0.57
CA TRP A 36 -2.72 4.75 0.76
C TRP A 36 -3.84 4.97 1.78
N GLY A 37 -3.62 5.86 2.73
CA GLY A 37 -4.67 6.26 3.67
C GLY A 37 -4.17 7.21 4.75
N ASP A 38 -5.08 7.97 5.34
CA ASP A 38 -4.78 9.00 6.34
C ASP A 38 -3.70 9.98 5.86
N GLY A 39 -3.84 10.40 4.60
CA GLY A 39 -2.90 11.31 3.92
C GLY A 39 -1.47 10.79 3.79
N SER A 40 -1.23 9.50 4.01
CA SER A 40 0.10 8.91 4.11
C SER A 40 0.24 7.70 3.19
N LEU A 41 1.49 7.43 2.79
CA LEU A 41 1.85 6.17 2.16
C LEU A 41 2.17 5.15 3.26
N TRP A 42 1.64 3.94 3.15
CA TRP A 42 1.92 2.85 4.08
C TRP A 42 2.65 1.73 3.37
N ALA A 43 3.57 1.08 4.08
CA ALA A 43 4.35 -0.03 3.57
C ALA A 43 4.43 -1.16 4.60
N MET A 44 4.47 -2.41 4.15
CA MET A 44 4.68 -3.58 4.99
C MET A 44 5.85 -4.39 4.47
N ASP A 45 6.76 -4.76 5.36
CA ASP A 45 7.93 -5.56 5.05
C ASP A 45 7.73 -7.03 5.47
N ALA A 46 8.11 -7.97 4.60
CA ALA A 46 7.93 -9.40 4.81
C ALA A 46 9.12 -10.10 5.50
N VAL A 47 10.24 -9.41 5.69
CA VAL A 47 11.45 -9.91 6.35
C VAL A 47 11.53 -9.43 7.79
N THR A 48 11.20 -8.17 8.05
CA THR A 48 11.25 -7.55 9.38
C THR A 48 9.90 -7.48 10.07
N ASP A 49 8.84 -8.00 9.41
CA ASP A 49 7.46 -7.99 9.90
C ASP A 49 7.03 -6.61 10.41
N SER A 50 7.43 -5.56 9.70
CA SER A 50 7.21 -4.19 10.13
C SER A 50 6.25 -3.48 9.18
N VAL A 51 5.34 -2.70 9.76
CA VAL A 51 4.44 -1.80 9.03
C VAL A 51 4.90 -0.38 9.27
N TYR A 52 5.05 0.37 8.19
CA TYR A 52 5.58 1.73 8.16
C TYR A 52 4.54 2.70 7.64
N LYS A 53 4.36 3.83 8.33
CA LYS A 53 3.67 5.03 7.84
C LYS A 53 4.73 6.00 7.34
N LEU A 54 4.64 6.40 6.08
CA LEU A 54 5.64 7.19 5.38
C LEU A 54 5.06 8.54 4.95
N ASN A 55 5.90 9.56 5.01
CA ASN A 55 5.63 10.81 4.33
C ASN A 55 5.61 10.54 2.81
N PRO A 56 4.52 10.87 2.10
CA PRO A 56 4.37 10.51 0.70
C PRO A 56 5.20 11.36 -0.26
N GLU A 57 5.69 12.52 0.18
CA GLU A 57 6.54 13.39 -0.63
C GLU A 57 8.01 13.03 -0.51
N THR A 58 8.45 12.58 0.68
CA THR A 58 9.87 12.38 0.99
C THR A 58 10.26 10.91 1.22
N GLY A 59 9.30 10.02 1.47
CA GLY A 59 9.55 8.63 1.87
C GLY A 59 10.01 8.47 3.32
N ALA A 60 10.14 9.56 4.08
CA ALA A 60 10.57 9.49 5.47
C ALA A 60 9.56 8.73 6.35
N VAL A 61 10.06 7.85 7.23
CA VAL A 61 9.23 7.12 8.20
C VAL A 61 8.67 8.10 9.23
N ILE A 62 7.35 8.21 9.30
CA ILE A 62 6.60 8.99 10.30
C ILE A 62 6.41 8.16 11.56
N SER A 63 6.01 6.89 11.39
CA SER A 63 5.84 5.92 12.47
C SER A 63 5.95 4.50 11.92
N SER A 64 6.18 3.54 12.82
CA SER A 64 6.15 2.13 12.48
C SER A 64 5.68 1.29 13.66
N PHE A 65 5.21 0.08 13.36
CA PHE A 65 4.87 -0.92 14.36
C PHE A 65 5.14 -2.33 13.83
N TYR A 66 5.32 -3.27 14.76
CA TYR A 66 5.53 -4.67 14.43
C TYR A 66 4.20 -5.36 14.11
N PHE A 67 4.16 -6.09 13.01
CA PHE A 67 3.04 -6.90 12.55
C PHE A 67 2.84 -8.12 13.46
N THR A 68 2.24 -7.87 14.62
CA THR A 68 2.04 -8.88 15.66
C THR A 68 0.86 -9.80 15.37
N HIS A 69 1.14 -11.05 15.06
CA HIS A 69 0.12 -12.04 14.70
C HIS A 69 0.13 -13.28 15.62
N PRO A 70 -1.04 -13.89 15.90
CA PRO A 70 -1.13 -15.10 16.72
C PRO A 70 -0.58 -16.37 16.06
N VAL A 71 -0.44 -16.39 14.72
CA VAL A 71 0.04 -17.55 13.94
C VAL A 71 1.17 -17.07 13.05
N THR A 72 2.30 -17.78 13.02
CA THR A 72 3.42 -17.46 12.12
C THR A 72 2.89 -17.33 10.71
N THR A 73 3.02 -16.15 10.12
CA THR A 73 2.49 -15.88 8.79
C THR A 73 3.52 -15.13 7.99
N VAL A 74 3.48 -15.28 6.66
CA VAL A 74 4.27 -14.46 5.75
C VAL A 74 3.47 -13.20 5.44
N PRO A 75 3.99 -11.99 5.68
CA PRO A 75 3.33 -10.76 5.27
C PRO A 75 3.16 -10.70 3.75
N THR A 76 1.99 -10.26 3.30
CA THR A 76 1.66 -10.18 1.87
C THR A 76 1.24 -8.76 1.50
N GLY A 77 -0.07 -8.53 1.31
CA GLY A 77 -0.63 -7.23 0.97
C GLY A 77 -0.89 -6.35 2.19
N LEU A 78 -1.10 -5.06 1.94
CA LEU A 78 -1.50 -4.06 2.91
C LEU A 78 -2.67 -3.27 2.33
N ALA A 79 -3.64 -2.91 3.16
CA ALA A 79 -4.68 -1.95 2.81
C ALA A 79 -4.96 -1.02 3.98
N TYR A 80 -5.52 0.15 3.70
CA TYR A 80 -6.02 1.08 4.70
C TYR A 80 -7.53 1.28 4.50
N SER A 81 -8.29 1.31 5.59
CA SER A 81 -9.71 1.61 5.57
C SER A 81 -9.98 2.93 6.28
N GLU A 82 -10.28 3.97 5.51
CA GLU A 82 -10.65 5.30 6.04
C GLU A 82 -11.94 5.21 6.88
N THR A 83 -12.96 4.51 6.37
CA THR A 83 -14.25 4.37 7.04
C THR A 83 -14.16 3.74 8.43
N HIS A 84 -13.20 2.83 8.62
CA HIS A 84 -13.01 2.14 9.90
C HIS A 84 -11.82 2.67 10.68
N ASN A 85 -11.01 3.56 10.09
CA ASN A 85 -9.71 3.99 10.61
C ASN A 85 -8.80 2.82 10.98
N MET A 86 -8.51 1.95 10.01
CA MET A 86 -7.79 0.69 10.25
C MET A 86 -6.73 0.39 9.19
N VAL A 87 -5.63 -0.20 9.64
CA VAL A 87 -4.63 -0.83 8.79
C VAL A 87 -4.94 -2.32 8.70
N LEU A 88 -5.05 -2.84 7.48
CA LEU A 88 -5.36 -4.24 7.19
C LEU A 88 -4.13 -4.90 6.60
N CYS A 89 -3.55 -5.84 7.33
CA CYS A 89 -2.36 -6.57 6.92
C CYS A 89 -2.76 -7.97 6.45
N GLY A 90 -2.42 -8.30 5.21
CA GLY A 90 -2.57 -9.64 4.68
C GLY A 90 -1.44 -10.54 5.16
N GLY A 91 -1.79 -11.75 5.59
CA GLY A 91 -0.81 -12.78 5.94
C GLY A 91 -1.19 -14.13 5.35
N TRP A 92 -0.18 -14.89 4.93
CA TRP A 92 -0.35 -16.26 4.47
C TRP A 92 0.32 -17.26 5.41
N TYR A 93 -0.41 -18.30 5.82
CA TYR A 93 0.15 -19.44 6.52
C TYR A 93 -0.38 -20.75 5.94
N ASN A 94 0.53 -21.61 5.49
CA ASN A 94 0.25 -22.89 4.83
C ASN A 94 -0.67 -22.73 3.60
N THR A 95 -1.95 -23.07 3.71
CA THR A 95 -2.98 -22.94 2.65
C THR A 95 -3.98 -21.82 2.94
N ASN A 96 -3.87 -21.18 4.10
CA ASN A 96 -4.86 -20.22 4.58
C ASN A 96 -4.33 -18.79 4.44
N GLY A 97 -5.20 -17.93 3.92
CA GLY A 97 -4.99 -16.49 3.96
C GLY A 97 -5.64 -15.91 5.21
N TYR A 98 -5.06 -14.83 5.72
CA TYR A 98 -5.57 -14.09 6.86
C TYR A 98 -5.54 -12.60 6.55
N VAL A 99 -6.53 -11.87 7.08
CA VAL A 99 -6.47 -10.41 7.16
C VAL A 99 -6.48 -10.01 8.62
N TYR A 100 -5.36 -9.46 9.07
CA TYR A 100 -5.17 -8.91 10.39
C TYR A 100 -5.51 -7.43 10.39
N LYS A 101 -5.98 -6.95 11.53
CA LYS A 101 -6.59 -5.65 11.72
C LYS A 101 -5.84 -4.90 12.81
N TYR A 102 -5.41 -3.68 12.51
CA TYR A 102 -4.71 -2.80 13.44
C TYR A 102 -5.30 -1.40 13.42
N THR A 103 -5.15 -0.68 14.53
CA THR A 103 -5.31 0.79 14.51
C THR A 103 -4.13 1.42 13.75
N PRO A 104 -4.24 2.69 13.31
CA PRO A 104 -3.12 3.39 12.67
C PRO A 104 -1.89 3.55 13.59
N GLU A 105 -2.08 3.50 14.90
CA GLU A 105 -1.03 3.53 15.92
C GLU A 105 -0.38 2.15 16.14
N GLY A 106 -0.84 1.12 15.45
CA GLY A 106 -0.27 -0.23 15.50
C GLY A 106 -0.84 -1.14 16.57
N SER A 107 -1.97 -0.77 17.21
CA SER A 107 -2.62 -1.64 18.18
C SER A 107 -3.38 -2.77 17.47
N TYR A 108 -3.11 -4.02 17.82
CA TYR A 108 -3.78 -5.18 17.26
C TYR A 108 -5.26 -5.24 17.69
N ILE A 109 -6.16 -5.41 16.72
CA ILE A 109 -7.61 -5.48 16.92
C ILE A 109 -8.13 -6.91 16.77
N GLY A 110 -7.58 -7.67 15.82
CA GLY A 110 -8.04 -9.02 15.52
C GLY A 110 -7.70 -9.45 14.10
N PHE A 111 -8.29 -10.57 13.66
CA PHE A 111 -8.09 -11.07 12.30
C PHE A 111 -9.33 -11.81 11.79
N VAL A 112 -9.37 -12.02 10.48
CA VAL A 112 -10.37 -12.85 9.80
C VAL A 112 -9.63 -13.89 8.97
N ASP A 113 -10.02 -15.15 9.10
CA ASP A 113 -9.59 -16.23 8.20
C ASP A 113 -10.25 -16.01 6.84
N MET A 114 -9.42 -15.91 5.82
CA MET A 114 -9.85 -15.92 4.44
C MET A 114 -9.82 -17.37 4.01
N CYS A 115 -11.01 -17.97 3.85
CA CYS A 115 -11.17 -19.32 3.32
C CYS A 115 -10.25 -19.48 2.10
N GLY A 116 -9.21 -20.31 2.21
CA GLY A 116 -8.13 -20.36 1.22
C GLY A 116 -7.89 -21.78 0.72
N GLY A 117 -7.96 -21.93 -0.62
CA GLY A 117 -7.31 -23.00 -1.40
C GLY A 117 -8.03 -24.34 -1.48
#